data_AF-A0A968BV56-F1
#
_entry.id   AF-A0A968BV56-F1
#
_cell.length_a   1.000
_cell.length_b   1.000
_cell.length_c   1.000
_cell.angle_alpha   90.00
_cell.angle_beta   90.00
_cell.angle_gamma   90.00
#
_symmetry.space_group_name_H-M   'P 1'
#
loop_
_entity.id
_entity.type
_entity.pdbx_description
1 polymer ?
#
loop_
_entity_poly.entity_id
_entity_poly.type
_entity_poly.pdbx_seq_one_letter_code
_entity_poly.pdbx_strand_id
1 'polypeptide(L)'
;MNKRTALKISTILAIVVLLIAQAAPAAATPPPGKGKPPPRAKWTFMVYIVGDNNLDDYVPLDIETELAPAGSNEDVAVVALADRAATADWTQTLLFYVTQGMEATPENAVEDWGEANMGDPQTLLDFITWTKAHYPADHYAL
;
A
#
# COMPACT_ATOMS: atom_id res chain seq x y z
N MET A 1 -12.21 25.28 53.55
CA MET A 1 -11.81 25.07 52.13
C MET A 1 -12.46 26.13 51.27
N ASN A 2 -11.68 27.02 50.69
CA ASN A 2 -12.18 28.26 50.09
C ASN A 2 -12.55 28.02 48.63
N LYS A 3 -13.74 28.45 48.21
CA LYS A 3 -14.33 28.23 46.86
C LYS A 3 -13.42 28.65 45.69
N ARG A 4 -12.42 29.51 45.95
CA ARG A 4 -11.39 29.94 44.97
C ARG A 4 -10.34 28.88 44.64
N THR A 5 -10.12 27.89 45.52
CA THR A 5 -9.15 26.80 45.31
C THR A 5 -9.73 25.66 44.47
N ALA A 6 -11.04 25.39 44.60
CA ALA A 6 -11.73 24.34 43.83
C ALA A 6 -11.84 24.68 42.33
N LEU A 7 -12.01 25.97 41.98
CA LEU A 7 -12.13 26.41 40.59
C LEU A 7 -10.82 26.24 39.81
N LYS A 8 -9.65 26.42 40.45
CA LYS A 8 -8.35 26.30 39.79
C LYS A 8 -7.95 24.85 39.48
N ILE A 9 -8.44 23.88 40.26
CA ILE A 9 -8.16 22.45 40.03
C ILE A 9 -9.09 21.89 38.94
N SER A 10 -10.33 22.37 38.86
CA SER A 10 -11.29 21.92 37.85
C SER A 10 -10.95 22.41 36.43
N THR A 11 -10.30 23.57 36.28
CA THR A 11 -9.88 24.09 34.96
C THR A 11 -8.61 23.42 34.43
N ILE A 12 -7.72 22.92 35.30
CA ILE A 12 -6.49 22.24 34.86
C ILE A 12 -6.78 20.81 34.38
N LEU A 13 -7.78 20.13 34.96
CA LEU A 13 -8.16 18.79 34.51
C LEU A 13 -8.89 18.79 33.14
N ALA A 14 -9.62 19.86 32.82
CA ALA A 14 -10.30 19.99 31.53
C ALA A 14 -9.35 20.25 30.34
N ILE A 15 -8.16 20.81 30.60
CA ILE A 15 -7.18 21.14 29.54
C ILE A 15 -6.30 19.93 29.21
N VAL A 16 -6.04 19.02 30.17
CA VAL A 16 -5.24 17.80 29.91
C VAL A 16 -6.04 16.75 29.14
N VAL A 17 -7.37 16.69 29.32
CA VAL A 17 -8.24 15.76 28.57
C VAL A 17 -8.45 16.18 27.11
N LEU A 18 -8.18 17.44 26.75
CA LEU A 18 -8.30 17.95 25.38
C LEU A 18 -6.99 17.85 24.56
N LEU A 19 -5.91 17.32 25.15
CA LEU A 19 -4.59 17.19 24.51
C LEU A 19 -4.24 15.76 24.08
N ILE A 20 -5.19 14.82 24.14
CA ILE A 20 -5.13 13.56 23.40
C ILE A 20 -5.83 13.77 22.05
N ALA A 21 -5.39 14.82 21.34
CA ALA A 21 -5.67 14.97 19.92
C ALA A 21 -4.98 13.80 19.23
N GLN A 22 -5.77 12.78 18.90
CA GLN A 22 -5.33 11.68 18.06
C GLN A 22 -4.87 12.30 16.74
N ALA A 23 -3.57 12.42 16.57
CA ALA A 23 -2.97 12.41 15.25
C ALA A 23 -3.29 11.04 14.66
N ALA A 24 -4.42 10.94 13.97
CA ALA A 24 -4.57 9.90 12.97
C ALA A 24 -3.34 10.01 12.05
N PRO A 25 -2.66 8.90 11.70
CA PRO A 25 -1.67 8.98 10.64
C PRO A 25 -2.38 9.61 9.46
N ALA A 26 -1.84 10.73 8.98
CA ALA A 26 -2.32 11.32 7.74
C ALA A 26 -2.14 10.24 6.69
N ALA A 27 -3.23 9.57 6.32
CA ALA A 27 -3.26 8.68 5.19
C ALA A 27 -2.77 9.52 4.02
N ALA A 28 -1.54 9.24 3.57
CA ALA A 28 -0.95 9.92 2.44
C ALA A 28 -1.95 9.81 1.30
N THR A 29 -2.51 10.94 0.88
CA THR A 29 -3.39 10.98 -0.28
C THR A 29 -2.56 10.52 -1.48
N PRO A 30 -2.92 9.41 -2.15
CA PRO A 30 -2.13 8.91 -3.25
C PRO A 30 -2.04 9.97 -4.36
N PRO A 31 -0.89 10.08 -5.05
CA PRO A 31 -0.74 10.95 -6.22
C PRO A 31 -1.86 10.73 -7.27
N PRO A 32 -2.26 11.78 -8.00
CA PRO A 32 -3.23 11.65 -9.09
C PRO A 32 -2.67 10.69 -10.16
N GLY A 33 -3.43 9.65 -10.51
CA GLY A 33 -2.97 8.55 -11.38
C GLY A 33 -2.99 7.18 -10.67
N LYS A 34 -2.97 7.18 -9.33
CA LYS A 34 -3.13 6.00 -8.48
C LYS A 34 -4.56 6.01 -7.95
N GLY A 35 -5.47 5.32 -8.65
CA GLY A 35 -6.89 5.25 -8.31
C GLY A 35 -7.11 5.08 -6.81
N LYS A 36 -8.09 5.80 -6.23
CA LYS A 36 -8.29 5.77 -4.78
C LYS A 36 -8.83 4.39 -4.36
N PRO A 37 -8.10 3.61 -3.55
CA PRO A 37 -8.62 2.34 -3.06
C PRO A 37 -9.85 2.58 -2.17
N PRO A 38 -10.85 1.67 -2.21
CA PRO A 38 -11.97 1.72 -1.29
C PRO A 38 -11.46 1.55 0.15
N PRO A 39 -12.16 2.08 1.17
CA PRO A 39 -11.79 1.86 2.57
C PRO A 39 -11.71 0.37 2.95
N ARG A 40 -12.49 -0.47 2.26
CA ARG A 40 -12.46 -1.93 2.35
C ARG A 40 -13.08 -2.53 1.09
N ALA A 41 -12.35 -3.38 0.37
CA ALA A 41 -12.83 -4.08 -0.82
C ALA A 41 -13.52 -5.42 -0.47
N LYS A 42 -14.26 -6.02 -1.40
CA LYS A 42 -14.72 -7.41 -1.25
C LYS A 42 -13.55 -8.39 -1.39
N TRP A 43 -12.67 -8.15 -2.35
CA TRP A 43 -11.48 -8.95 -2.60
C TRP A 43 -10.22 -8.09 -2.72
N THR A 44 -9.10 -8.62 -2.25
CA THR A 44 -7.77 -8.16 -2.63
C THR A 44 -6.99 -9.33 -3.23
N PHE A 45 -6.59 -9.16 -4.48
CA PHE A 45 -5.68 -10.06 -5.17
C PHE A 45 -4.27 -9.51 -4.99
N MET A 46 -3.42 -10.32 -4.38
CA MET A 46 -2.00 -10.10 -4.24
C MET A 46 -1.29 -10.82 -5.38
N VAL A 47 -0.44 -10.14 -6.13
CA VAL A 47 0.32 -10.74 -7.22
C VAL A 47 1.80 -10.58 -6.90
N TYR A 48 2.49 -11.70 -6.67
CA TYR A 48 3.91 -11.71 -6.30
C TYR A 48 4.76 -12.12 -7.50
N ILE A 49 5.32 -11.14 -8.20
CA ILE A 49 6.00 -11.33 -9.49
C ILE A 49 7.52 -11.34 -9.26
N VAL A 50 8.12 -12.51 -9.41
CA VAL A 50 9.57 -12.73 -9.22
C VAL A 50 10.25 -12.74 -10.58
N GLY A 51 10.65 -11.56 -11.05
CA GLY A 51 11.12 -11.35 -12.41
C GLY A 51 12.63 -11.35 -12.62
N ASP A 52 13.46 -11.38 -11.56
CA ASP A 52 14.92 -11.49 -11.64
C ASP A 52 15.36 -12.90 -12.11
N ASN A 53 15.01 -13.23 -13.35
CA ASN A 53 15.31 -14.44 -14.09
C ASN A 53 15.02 -14.21 -15.60
N ASN A 54 14.98 -15.28 -16.40
CA ASN A 54 14.77 -15.18 -17.84
C ASN A 54 13.33 -14.82 -18.26
N LEU A 55 12.45 -14.48 -17.31
CA LEU A 55 11.10 -13.99 -17.54
C LEU A 55 10.95 -12.47 -17.30
N ASP A 56 12.04 -11.75 -17.03
CA ASP A 56 12.04 -10.30 -16.73
C ASP A 56 11.22 -9.46 -17.73
N ASP A 57 11.36 -9.72 -19.03
CA ASP A 57 10.67 -8.98 -20.10
C ASP A 57 9.13 -9.12 -20.02
N TYR A 58 8.63 -10.15 -19.32
CA TYR A 58 7.19 -10.36 -19.13
C TYR A 58 6.63 -9.62 -17.92
N VAL A 59 7.46 -9.20 -16.96
CA VAL A 59 7.02 -8.47 -15.76
C VAL A 59 6.19 -7.22 -16.09
N PRO A 60 6.67 -6.27 -16.92
CA PRO A 60 5.85 -5.13 -17.32
C PRO A 60 4.66 -5.57 -18.18
N LEU A 61 4.83 -6.57 -19.05
CA LEU A 61 3.77 -7.04 -19.93
C LEU A 61 2.57 -7.61 -19.15
N ASP A 62 2.81 -8.39 -18.11
CA ASP A 62 1.78 -8.99 -17.27
C ASP A 62 0.99 -7.89 -16.54
N ILE A 63 1.69 -6.89 -16.00
CA ILE A 63 1.04 -5.75 -15.33
C ILE A 63 0.22 -4.94 -16.33
N GLU A 64 0.78 -4.60 -17.49
CA GLU A 64 0.19 -3.65 -18.45
C GLU A 64 -0.92 -4.27 -19.30
N THR A 65 -0.80 -5.55 -19.64
CA THR A 65 -1.66 -6.19 -20.64
C THR A 65 -2.52 -7.32 -20.10
N GLU A 66 -2.28 -7.80 -18.88
CA GLU A 66 -3.11 -8.82 -18.25
C GLU A 66 -3.85 -8.29 -17.01
N LEU A 67 -3.14 -7.60 -16.11
CA LEU A 67 -3.73 -7.04 -14.89
C LEU A 67 -4.42 -5.69 -15.15
N ALA A 68 -3.76 -4.75 -15.81
CA ALA A 68 -4.25 -3.40 -16.04
C ALA A 68 -5.46 -3.29 -16.99
N PRO A 69 -5.78 -4.21 -17.90
CA PRO A 69 -7.04 -4.10 -18.65
C PRO A 69 -8.28 -4.23 -17.77
N ALA A 70 -8.23 -5.06 -16.71
CA ALA A 70 -9.29 -5.16 -15.72
C ALA A 70 -9.13 -4.10 -14.62
N GLY A 71 -7.91 -3.99 -14.07
CA GLY A 71 -7.54 -3.07 -13.01
C GLY A 71 -8.33 -3.26 -11.71
N SER A 72 -7.97 -2.45 -10.72
CA SER A 72 -8.71 -2.33 -9.47
C SER A 72 -9.97 -1.48 -9.63
N ASN A 73 -11.01 -1.80 -8.84
CA ASN A 73 -12.29 -1.09 -8.80
C ASN A 73 -12.83 -1.02 -7.35
N GLU A 74 -14.11 -0.66 -7.19
CA GLU A 74 -14.74 -0.50 -5.86
C GLU A 74 -14.87 -1.80 -5.06
N ASP A 75 -14.94 -2.95 -5.73
CA ASP A 75 -15.12 -4.26 -5.12
C ASP A 75 -13.82 -5.07 -5.04
N VAL A 76 -12.87 -4.81 -5.95
CA VAL A 76 -11.64 -5.60 -6.10
C VAL A 76 -10.42 -4.70 -6.13
N ALA A 77 -9.48 -4.94 -5.23
CA ALA A 77 -8.13 -4.39 -5.30
C ALA A 77 -7.17 -5.42 -5.91
N VAL A 78 -6.35 -4.99 -6.88
CA VAL A 78 -5.26 -5.76 -7.46
C VAL A 78 -3.96 -5.09 -7.07
N VAL A 79 -3.14 -5.79 -6.29
CA VAL A 79 -1.90 -5.28 -5.73
C VAL A 79 -0.77 -6.20 -6.17
N ALA A 80 0.17 -5.67 -6.95
CA ALA A 80 1.30 -6.43 -7.47
C ALA A 80 2.60 -5.96 -6.81
N LEU A 81 3.40 -6.88 -6.27
CA LEU A 81 4.80 -6.62 -5.94
C LEU A 81 5.64 -7.29 -7.03
N ALA A 82 6.45 -6.51 -7.72
CA ALA A 82 7.21 -6.97 -8.87
C ALA A 82 8.68 -6.60 -8.73
N ASP A 83 9.53 -7.60 -8.95
CA ASP A 83 10.98 -7.47 -8.97
C ASP A 83 11.50 -7.76 -10.38
N ARG A 84 12.60 -7.15 -10.78
CA ARG A 84 13.15 -7.24 -12.13
C ARG A 84 14.63 -7.53 -12.15
N ALA A 85 15.10 -8.02 -13.29
CA ALA A 85 16.50 -8.35 -13.46
C ALA A 85 17.39 -7.10 -13.46
N ALA A 86 18.65 -7.26 -13.02
CA ALA A 86 19.63 -6.16 -12.98
C ALA A 86 19.94 -5.49 -14.35
N THR A 87 19.48 -6.07 -15.46
CA THR A 87 19.61 -5.55 -16.83
C THR A 87 18.39 -4.78 -17.33
N ALA A 88 17.31 -4.74 -16.55
CA ALA A 88 16.07 -4.05 -16.89
C ALA A 88 16.20 -2.51 -16.82
N ASP A 89 15.20 -1.82 -17.39
CA ASP A 89 15.12 -0.35 -17.35
C ASP A 89 14.91 0.20 -15.93
N TRP A 90 14.34 -0.63 -15.04
CA TRP A 90 14.28 -0.41 -13.60
C TRP A 90 14.61 -1.71 -12.88
N THR A 91 15.26 -1.61 -11.73
CA THR A 91 15.85 -2.77 -11.03
C THR A 91 15.23 -3.02 -9.67
N GLN A 92 14.58 -2.00 -9.08
CA GLN A 92 13.97 -2.12 -7.76
C GLN A 92 12.82 -3.12 -7.74
N THR A 93 12.54 -3.66 -6.56
CA THR A 93 11.27 -4.31 -6.24
C THR A 93 10.20 -3.23 -5.98
N LEU A 94 9.26 -3.12 -6.91
CA LEU A 94 8.24 -2.08 -6.92
C LEU A 94 6.85 -2.65 -6.61
N LEU A 95 6.06 -1.89 -5.85
CA LEU A 95 4.69 -2.24 -5.49
C LEU A 95 3.71 -1.38 -6.28
N PHE A 96 2.74 -2.02 -6.94
CA PHE A 96 1.73 -1.39 -7.78
C PHE A 96 0.32 -1.64 -7.24
N TYR A 97 -0.48 -0.59 -7.14
CA TYR A 97 -1.93 -0.71 -7.09
C TYR A 97 -2.45 -0.59 -8.52
N VAL A 98 -2.74 -1.73 -9.14
CA VAL A 98 -2.96 -1.80 -10.58
C VAL A 98 -4.29 -1.13 -10.92
N THR A 99 -4.26 -0.11 -11.77
CA THR A 99 -5.46 0.58 -12.28
C THR A 99 -5.62 0.38 -13.77
N GLN A 100 -6.81 0.69 -14.28
CA GLN A 100 -7.10 0.46 -15.69
C GLN A 100 -6.14 1.25 -16.61
N GLY A 101 -5.41 0.54 -17.48
CA GLY A 101 -4.44 1.14 -18.42
C GLY A 101 -3.16 1.71 -17.77
N MET A 102 -2.77 1.19 -16.60
CA MET A 102 -1.51 1.54 -15.94
C MET A 102 -0.29 0.99 -16.71
N GLU A 103 0.74 1.83 -16.85
CA GLU A 103 2.09 1.43 -17.27
C GLU A 103 2.93 1.02 -16.04
N ALA A 104 3.77 -0.01 -16.18
CA ALA A 104 4.56 -0.57 -15.08
C ALA A 104 5.89 0.18 -14.89
N THR A 105 5.81 1.46 -14.48
CA THR A 105 6.98 2.33 -14.27
C THR A 105 7.18 2.70 -12.80
N PRO A 106 8.41 3.07 -12.38
CA PRO A 106 8.68 3.54 -11.01
C PRO A 106 7.78 4.70 -10.55
N GLU A 107 7.39 5.60 -11.46
CA GLU A 107 6.52 6.74 -11.13
C GLU A 107 5.10 6.32 -10.75
N ASN A 108 4.64 5.20 -11.32
CA ASN A 108 3.31 4.64 -11.06
C ASN A 108 3.29 3.70 -9.84
N ALA A 109 4.45 3.22 -9.38
CA ALA A 109 4.56 2.40 -8.18
C ALA A 109 4.08 3.16 -6.93
N VAL A 110 3.30 2.51 -6.06
CA VAL A 110 2.82 3.06 -4.79
C VAL A 110 3.87 2.96 -3.68
N GLU A 111 4.79 2.00 -3.79
CA GLU A 111 5.98 1.88 -2.94
C GLU A 111 7.17 1.39 -3.77
N ASP A 112 8.36 1.77 -3.33
CA ASP A 112 9.65 1.30 -3.84
C ASP A 112 10.40 0.67 -2.65
N TRP A 113 10.66 -0.64 -2.73
CA TRP A 113 11.35 -1.37 -1.66
C TRP A 113 12.86 -1.47 -1.90
N GLY A 114 13.36 -0.82 -2.95
CA GLY A 114 14.68 -1.07 -3.49
C GLY A 114 14.82 -2.52 -3.96
N GLU A 115 16.05 -3.01 -4.06
CA GLU A 115 16.31 -4.44 -4.30
C GLU A 115 15.86 -5.28 -3.11
N ALA A 116 15.03 -6.31 -3.34
CA ALA A 116 14.64 -7.27 -2.34
C ALA A 116 14.91 -8.72 -2.79
N ASN A 117 15.32 -9.57 -1.85
CA ASN A 117 15.43 -11.01 -2.14
C ASN A 117 14.04 -11.64 -2.16
N MET A 118 13.47 -11.82 -3.35
CA MET A 118 12.14 -12.41 -3.53
C MET A 118 12.08 -13.93 -3.25
N GLY A 119 13.24 -14.57 -3.07
CA GLY A 119 13.36 -15.95 -2.58
C GLY A 119 13.36 -16.07 -1.05
N ASP A 120 13.48 -14.95 -0.32
CA ASP A 120 13.38 -14.94 1.14
C ASP A 120 11.90 -15.03 1.55
N PRO A 121 11.48 -16.04 2.35
CA PRO A 121 10.12 -16.13 2.86
C PRO A 121 9.65 -14.88 3.63
N GLN A 122 10.59 -14.12 4.22
CA GLN A 122 10.25 -12.89 4.93
C GLN A 122 9.74 -11.81 3.98
N THR A 123 10.29 -11.69 2.76
CA THR A 123 9.81 -10.74 1.75
C THR A 123 8.34 -10.99 1.39
N LEU A 124 7.96 -12.26 1.22
CA LEU A 124 6.57 -12.62 0.95
C LEU A 124 5.65 -12.32 2.14
N LEU A 125 6.11 -12.60 3.37
CA LEU A 125 5.34 -12.30 4.58
C LEU A 125 5.13 -10.79 4.75
N ASP A 126 6.16 -9.99 4.46
CA ASP A 126 6.12 -8.54 4.49
C ASP A 126 5.14 -8.02 3.44
N PHE A 127 5.16 -8.58 2.22
CA PHE A 127 4.19 -8.23 1.17
C PHE A 127 2.74 -8.51 1.57
N ILE A 128 2.46 -9.70 2.11
CA ILE A 128 1.12 -10.06 2.59
C ILE A 128 0.69 -9.10 3.71
N THR A 129 1.57 -8.84 4.67
CA THR A 129 1.27 -7.99 5.82
C THR A 129 1.03 -6.54 5.39
N TRP A 130 1.90 -6.01 4.55
CA TRP A 130 1.80 -4.67 4.00
C TRP A 130 0.51 -4.51 3.18
N THR A 131 0.20 -5.47 2.32
CA THR A 131 -0.99 -5.41 1.47
C THR A 131 -2.27 -5.43 2.29
N LYS A 132 -2.37 -6.29 3.31
CA LYS A 132 -3.54 -6.32 4.20
C LYS A 132 -3.74 -5.04 5.01
N ALA A 133 -2.64 -4.33 5.33
CA ALA A 133 -2.71 -3.08 6.06
C ALA A 133 -3.17 -1.91 5.18
N HIS A 134 -2.75 -1.86 3.91
CA HIS A 134 -3.02 -0.73 2.99
C HIS A 134 -4.24 -0.94 2.10
N TYR A 135 -4.55 -2.19 1.76
CA TYR A 135 -5.67 -2.60 0.91
C TYR A 135 -6.51 -3.67 1.64
N PRO A 136 -7.22 -3.29 2.71
CA PRO A 136 -8.02 -4.25 3.47
C PRO A 136 -9.22 -4.74 2.63
N ALA A 137 -9.50 -6.03 2.73
CA ALA A 137 -10.66 -6.66 2.10
C ALA A 137 -11.32 -7.73 2.97
N ASP A 138 -12.52 -8.14 2.58
CA ASP A 138 -13.24 -9.28 3.15
C ASP A 138 -12.58 -10.62 2.82
N HIS A 139 -12.02 -10.72 1.61
CA HIS A 139 -11.32 -11.91 1.13
C HIS A 139 -9.99 -11.54 0.48
N TYR A 140 -9.06 -12.49 0.50
CA TYR A 140 -7.73 -12.34 -0.08
C TYR A 140 -7.39 -13.55 -0.94
N ALA A 141 -6.72 -13.30 -2.05
CA ALA A 141 -6.08 -14.30 -2.89
C ALA A 141 -4.63 -13.88 -3.13
N LEU A 142 -3.74 -14.85 -3.23
CA LEU A 142 -2.32 -14.71 -3.59
C LEU A 142 -2.00 -15.82 -4.60
#